data_AF-A0A812KF03-F1
#
_entry.id   AF-A0A812KF03-F1
#
_cell.length_a   1.000
_cell.length_b   1.000
_cell.length_c   1.000
_cell.angle_alpha   90.00
_cell.angle_beta   90.00
_cell.angle_gamma   90.00
#
_symmetry.space_group_name_H-M   'P 1'
#
loop_
_entity.id
_entity.type
_entity.pdbx_description
1 polymer ?
#
loop_
_entity_poly.entity_id
_entity_poly.type
_entity_poly.pdbx_seq_one_letter_code
_entity_poly.pdbx_strand_id
1 'polypeptide(L)'
;MQAGLALWCNPGSCGHPSLCARPCIYLAKNGACHVDGCNFCHMPHDQPASKLNQRQRYVLRQLDHKSKMDLMLEAVREGLEREGLATHAAEMTRLLEEEAAKYPQQAGPRSQKRQLHDLRKAFMRMTVSDTIKSFEDVLPEKALQYFQDLRQGLVPQPPQTSALTSKCELTLKDALALYPFPRTKLATWIL
;
A
#
# COMPACT_ATOMS: atom_id res chain seq x y z
N MET A 1 -21.90 -18.10 14.94
CA MET A 1 -21.35 -17.02 14.09
C MET A 1 -19.84 -16.96 14.31
N GLN A 2 -19.07 -17.65 13.47
CA GLN A 2 -17.60 -17.60 13.49
C GLN A 2 -17.16 -16.51 12.51
N ALA A 3 -16.98 -15.28 13.02
CA ALA A 3 -16.31 -14.20 12.29
C ALA A 3 -15.12 -13.79 13.14
N GLY A 4 -13.91 -14.22 12.78
CA GLY A 4 -12.76 -13.92 13.64
C GLY A 4 -11.40 -13.97 12.99
N LEU A 5 -11.12 -14.86 12.02
CA LEU A 5 -9.70 -15.17 11.73
C LEU A 5 -9.32 -15.35 10.25
N ALA A 6 -10.23 -15.13 9.29
CA ALA A 6 -9.96 -15.45 7.87
C ALA A 6 -9.85 -14.22 6.92
N LEU A 7 -9.64 -13.01 7.43
CA LEU A 7 -9.56 -11.78 6.59
C LEU A 7 -8.15 -11.24 6.37
N TRP A 8 -7.12 -11.87 6.95
CA TRP A 8 -5.75 -11.34 6.97
C TRP A 8 -4.89 -11.64 5.74
N CYS A 9 -5.36 -12.46 4.80
CA CYS A 9 -4.55 -12.80 3.61
C CYS A 9 -5.40 -12.75 2.34
N ASN A 10 -5.76 -11.53 1.91
CA ASN A 10 -6.31 -11.32 0.58
C ASN A 10 -5.21 -10.89 -0.42
N PRO A 11 -5.42 -11.05 -1.73
CA PRO A 11 -4.42 -10.65 -2.74
C PRO A 11 -4.03 -9.17 -2.65
N GLY A 12 -4.95 -8.31 -2.19
CA GLY A 12 -4.70 -6.89 -1.98
C GLY A 12 -3.67 -6.60 -0.88
N SER A 13 -3.50 -7.50 0.08
CA SER A 13 -2.60 -7.35 1.22
C SER A 13 -1.17 -7.83 0.93
N CYS A 14 -0.95 -8.57 -0.15
CA CYS A 14 0.39 -9.01 -0.54
C CYS A 14 1.32 -7.81 -0.80
N GLY A 15 2.51 -7.84 -0.19
CA GLY A 15 3.47 -6.73 -0.19
C GLY A 15 3.22 -5.64 0.86
N HIS A 16 2.34 -5.84 1.84
CA HIS A 16 2.13 -4.87 2.92
C HIS A 16 3.42 -4.68 3.77
N PRO A 17 3.75 -3.45 4.24
CA PRO A 17 2.97 -2.21 4.13
C PRO A 17 3.21 -1.38 2.86
N SER A 18 4.33 -1.57 2.17
CA SER A 18 4.86 -0.58 1.23
C SER A 18 4.58 -0.88 -0.24
N LEU A 19 4.25 -2.12 -0.54
CA LEU A 19 3.92 -2.60 -1.88
C LEU A 19 2.47 -3.07 -2.01
N CYS A 20 1.68 -3.11 -0.94
CA CYS A 20 0.31 -3.61 -1.00
C CYS A 20 -0.62 -2.75 -1.87
N ALA A 21 -1.83 -3.25 -2.12
CA ALA A 21 -2.88 -2.48 -2.75
C ALA A 21 -3.30 -1.31 -1.84
N ARG A 22 -4.12 -0.41 -2.39
CA ARG A 22 -4.72 0.67 -1.59
C ARG A 22 -5.50 0.07 -0.41
N PRO A 23 -5.51 0.70 0.78
CA PRO A 23 -6.34 0.26 1.89
C PRO A 23 -7.82 0.11 1.50
N CYS A 24 -8.46 -0.96 1.97
CA CYS A 24 -9.87 -1.21 1.75
C CYS A 24 -10.72 -0.18 2.50
N ILE A 25 -11.57 0.53 1.77
CA ILE A 25 -12.41 1.58 2.35
C ILE A 25 -13.49 1.03 3.28
N TYR A 26 -13.99 -0.19 3.02
CA TYR A 26 -15.01 -0.83 3.86
C TYR A 26 -14.40 -1.27 5.18
N LEU A 27 -13.24 -1.92 5.12
CA LEU A 27 -12.54 -2.33 6.33
C LEU A 27 -12.10 -1.11 7.17
N ALA A 28 -11.53 -0.09 6.52
CA ALA A 28 -11.08 1.11 7.23
C ALA A 28 -12.21 1.90 7.90
N LYS A 29 -13.43 1.90 7.32
CA LYS A 29 -14.58 2.63 7.87
C LYS A 29 -15.41 1.81 8.85
N ASN A 30 -15.62 0.54 8.55
CA ASN A 30 -16.62 -0.29 9.21
C ASN A 30 -16.01 -1.43 10.05
N GLY A 31 -14.69 -1.62 10.00
CA GLY A 31 -14.00 -2.75 10.64
C GLY A 31 -14.22 -4.10 9.96
N ALA A 32 -15.06 -4.15 8.92
CA ALA A 32 -15.37 -5.36 8.15
C ALA A 32 -15.49 -5.07 6.65
N CYS A 33 -15.10 -6.05 5.83
CA CYS A 33 -15.28 -6.05 4.39
C CYS A 33 -16.12 -7.28 4.00
N HIS A 34 -17.27 -7.05 3.37
CA HIS A 34 -18.18 -8.11 2.92
C HIS A 34 -18.14 -8.31 1.39
N VAL A 35 -17.11 -7.77 0.73
CA VAL A 35 -16.93 -7.89 -0.71
C VAL A 35 -16.14 -9.16 -1.00
N ASP A 36 -16.80 -10.15 -1.59
CA ASP A 36 -16.14 -11.35 -2.10
C ASP A 36 -15.13 -10.96 -3.20
N GLY A 37 -13.91 -11.48 -3.10
CA GLY A 37 -12.83 -11.14 -4.04
C GLY A 37 -12.28 -9.72 -3.91
N CYS A 38 -12.37 -9.09 -2.73
CA CYS A 38 -11.78 -7.77 -2.50
C CYS A 38 -10.25 -7.76 -2.76
N ASN A 39 -9.82 -6.94 -3.73
CA ASN A 39 -8.41 -6.76 -4.12
C ASN A 39 -7.70 -5.57 -3.41
N PHE A 40 -8.32 -5.00 -2.38
CA PHE A 40 -7.75 -3.92 -1.57
C PHE A 40 -7.08 -4.47 -0.31
N CYS A 41 -6.09 -3.76 0.22
CA CYS A 41 -5.40 -4.22 1.43
C CYS A 41 -6.32 -4.21 2.65
N HIS A 42 -6.32 -5.30 3.40
CA HIS A 42 -7.09 -5.51 4.63
C HIS A 42 -6.23 -5.43 5.90
N MET A 43 -4.95 -5.11 5.76
CA MET A 43 -4.07 -4.92 6.91
C MET A 43 -4.23 -3.51 7.50
N PRO A 44 -3.96 -3.31 8.81
CA PRO A 44 -3.93 -1.98 9.41
C PRO A 44 -2.92 -1.08 8.70
N HIS A 45 -3.27 0.18 8.47
CA HIS A 45 -2.38 1.19 7.91
C HIS A 45 -2.29 2.36 8.87
N ASP A 46 -1.15 2.50 9.54
CA ASP A 46 -0.94 3.52 10.58
C ASP A 46 -0.83 4.93 10.01
N GLN A 47 -0.50 5.05 8.72
CA GLN A 47 -0.35 6.33 8.06
C GLN A 47 -1.34 6.49 6.90
N PRO A 48 -1.99 7.67 6.79
CA PRO A 48 -2.77 7.99 5.61
C PRO A 48 -1.85 8.03 4.39
N ALA A 49 -2.25 7.38 3.30
CA ALA A 49 -1.51 7.40 2.05
C ALA A 49 -1.22 8.85 1.62
N SER A 50 0.06 9.18 1.47
CA SER A 50 0.49 10.47 0.94
C SER A 50 -0.02 10.61 -0.48
N LYS A 51 -0.81 11.64 -0.76
CA LYS A 51 -1.37 11.90 -2.09
C LYS A 51 -0.77 13.15 -2.67
N LEU A 52 -0.47 13.11 -3.97
CA LEU A 52 -0.15 14.30 -4.72
C LEU A 52 -1.31 15.31 -4.67
N ASN A 53 -1.01 16.55 -4.32
CA ASN A 53 -1.99 17.62 -4.35
C ASN A 53 -2.40 17.96 -5.79
N GLN A 54 -3.44 18.78 -5.96
CA GLN A 54 -3.96 19.12 -7.29
C GLN A 54 -2.89 19.77 -8.19
N ARG A 55 -2.06 20.65 -7.64
CA ARG A 55 -0.98 21.32 -8.38
C ARG A 55 0.10 20.34 -8.81
N GLN A 56 0.52 19.44 -7.93
CA GLN A 56 1.51 18.39 -8.22
C GLN A 56 1.01 17.44 -9.31
N ARG A 57 -0.26 16.99 -9.22
CA ARG A 57 -0.87 16.16 -10.28
C ARG A 57 -0.93 16.89 -11.62
N TYR A 58 -1.22 18.19 -11.60
CA TYR A 58 -1.18 19.00 -12.82
C TYR A 58 0.23 19.05 -13.42
N VAL A 59 1.25 19.37 -12.62
CA VAL A 59 2.64 19.41 -13.09
C VAL A 59 3.08 18.04 -13.63
N LEU A 60 2.82 16.96 -12.89
CA LEU A 60 3.19 15.61 -13.28
C LEU A 60 2.64 15.25 -14.67
N ARG A 61 1.38 15.61 -14.97
CA ARG A 61 0.77 15.37 -16.28
C ARG A 61 1.41 16.18 -17.41
N GLN A 62 2.06 17.31 -17.10
CA GLN A 62 2.71 18.17 -18.08
C GLN A 62 4.18 17.78 -18.32
N LEU A 63 4.75 16.89 -17.51
CA LEU A 63 6.10 16.40 -17.72
C LEU A 63 6.15 15.53 -18.97
N ASP A 64 7.23 15.68 -19.73
CA ASP A 64 7.56 14.78 -20.82
C ASP A 64 7.87 13.36 -20.29
N HIS A 65 7.84 12.39 -21.19
CA HIS A 65 8.02 10.98 -20.85
C HIS A 65 9.35 10.72 -20.13
N LYS A 66 10.45 11.35 -20.56
CA LYS A 66 11.78 11.17 -19.96
C LYS A 66 11.80 11.71 -18.54
N SER A 67 11.30 12.94 -18.33
CA SER A 67 11.19 13.53 -16.99
C SER A 67 10.34 12.70 -16.03
N LYS A 68 9.25 12.09 -16.51
CA LYS A 68 8.44 11.17 -15.70
C LYS A 68 9.21 9.92 -15.32
N MET A 69 9.87 9.28 -16.28
CA MET A 69 10.66 8.06 -16.05
C MET A 69 11.82 8.31 -15.06
N ASP A 70 12.55 9.41 -15.21
CA ASP A 70 13.65 9.77 -14.31
C ASP A 70 13.15 10.01 -12.88
N LEU A 71 12.05 10.74 -12.74
CA LEU A 71 11.42 11.02 -11.45
C LEU A 71 10.88 9.75 -10.77
N MET A 72 10.28 8.86 -11.55
CA MET A 72 9.80 7.56 -11.07
C MET A 72 10.96 6.68 -10.62
N LEU A 73 12.01 6.55 -11.45
CA LEU A 73 13.18 5.73 -11.15
C LEU A 73 13.85 6.15 -9.84
N GLU A 74 14.08 7.46 -9.68
CA GLU A 74 14.64 8.03 -8.45
C GLU A 74 13.78 7.65 -7.23
N ALA A 75 12.47 7.92 -7.29
CA ALA A 75 11.56 7.65 -6.19
C ALA A 75 11.38 6.15 -5.88
N VAL A 76 11.35 5.29 -6.91
CA VAL A 76 11.18 3.85 -6.74
C VAL A 76 12.45 3.24 -6.14
N ARG A 77 13.64 3.63 -6.58
CA ARG A 77 14.90 3.14 -5.99
C ARG A 77 15.01 3.51 -4.52
N GLU A 78 14.82 4.78 -4.18
CA GLU A 78 14.87 5.23 -2.79
C GLU A 78 13.80 4.55 -1.92
N GLY A 79 12.60 4.35 -2.49
CA GLY A 79 11.54 3.61 -1.82
C GLY A 79 11.93 2.16 -1.57
N LEU A 80 12.43 1.44 -2.56
CA LEU A 80 12.86 0.05 -2.43
C LEU A 80 14.04 -0.13 -1.48
N GLU A 81 15.00 0.80 -1.48
CA GLU A 81 16.12 0.81 -0.54
C GLU A 81 15.63 0.97 0.91
N ARG A 82 14.71 1.91 1.14
CA ARG A 82 14.10 2.15 2.46
C ARG A 82 13.41 0.91 3.02
N GLU A 83 12.79 0.13 2.14
CA GLU A 83 12.10 -1.12 2.50
C GLU A 83 13.03 -2.35 2.53
N GLY A 84 14.32 -2.20 2.20
CA GLY A 84 15.25 -3.33 2.11
C GLY A 84 14.95 -4.31 0.96
N LEU A 85 14.25 -3.84 -0.08
CA LEU A 85 13.78 -4.64 -1.21
C LEU A 85 14.58 -4.42 -2.50
N ALA A 86 15.62 -3.57 -2.47
CA ALA A 86 16.43 -3.22 -3.64
C ALA A 86 16.95 -4.47 -4.39
N THR A 87 17.45 -5.49 -3.68
CA THR A 87 17.94 -6.73 -4.30
C THR A 87 16.82 -7.54 -4.95
N HIS A 88 15.66 -7.65 -4.29
CA HIS A 88 14.50 -8.39 -4.81
C HIS A 88 13.86 -7.69 -6.01
N ALA A 89 14.03 -6.37 -6.13
CA ALA A 89 13.48 -5.54 -7.18
C ALA A 89 14.50 -5.09 -8.24
N ALA A 90 15.68 -5.73 -8.27
CA ALA A 90 16.77 -5.36 -9.18
C ALA A 90 16.35 -5.46 -10.65
N GLU A 91 15.63 -6.53 -11.01
CA GLU A 91 15.15 -6.74 -12.38
C GLU A 91 14.08 -5.71 -12.79
N MET A 92 13.16 -5.35 -11.89
CA MET A 92 12.21 -4.26 -12.13
C MET A 92 12.94 -2.95 -12.41
N THR A 93 13.94 -2.64 -11.58
CA THR A 93 14.73 -1.41 -11.69
C THR A 93 15.47 -1.37 -13.03
N ARG A 94 16.07 -2.50 -13.44
CA ARG A 94 16.70 -2.65 -14.77
C ARG A 94 15.73 -2.39 -15.92
N LEU A 95 14.53 -2.96 -15.89
CA LEU A 95 13.51 -2.73 -16.92
C LEU A 95 13.11 -1.25 -17.02
N LEU A 96 12.99 -0.57 -15.88
CA LEU A 96 12.68 0.86 -15.85
C LEU A 96 13.83 1.72 -16.38
N GLU A 97 15.08 1.36 -16.09
CA GLU A 97 16.27 2.02 -16.62
C GLU A 97 16.38 1.87 -18.14
N GLU A 98 16.18 0.66 -18.65
CA GLU A 98 16.17 0.36 -20.08
C GLU A 98 15.08 1.18 -20.80
N GLU A 99 13.88 1.29 -20.21
CA GLU A 99 12.82 2.13 -20.76
C GLU A 99 13.21 3.62 -20.73
N ALA A 100 13.74 4.11 -19.62
CA ALA A 100 14.15 5.49 -19.47
C ALA A 100 15.31 5.88 -20.41
N ALA A 101 16.13 4.93 -20.85
CA ALA A 101 17.22 5.14 -21.79
C ALA A 101 16.76 5.36 -23.23
N LYS A 102 15.54 4.92 -23.61
CA LYS A 102 14.98 5.11 -24.95
C LYS A 102 14.68 6.57 -25.28
N TYR A 103 14.53 7.42 -24.26
CA TYR A 103 14.10 8.80 -24.41
C TYR A 103 15.27 9.75 -24.12
N PRO A 104 15.69 10.58 -25.10
CA PRO A 104 16.77 11.54 -24.87
C PRO A 104 16.33 12.62 -23.87
N GLN A 105 17.30 13.14 -23.11
CA GLN A 105 17.04 14.26 -22.21
C GLN A 105 16.67 15.50 -23.04
N GLN A 106 15.49 16.04 -22.76
CA GLN A 106 15.07 17.34 -23.28
C GLN A 106 15.48 18.43 -22.30
N ALA A 107 16.05 19.52 -22.79
CA ALA A 107 16.39 20.67 -21.96
C ALA A 107 15.11 21.32 -21.43
N GLY A 108 14.69 20.92 -20.23
CA GLY A 108 13.51 21.47 -19.58
C GLY A 108 13.67 22.96 -19.24
N PRO A 109 12.58 23.75 -19.28
CA PRO A 109 12.63 25.16 -18.91
C PRO A 109 13.03 25.32 -17.43
N ARG A 110 13.90 26.31 -17.14
CA ARG A 110 14.41 26.58 -15.78
C ARG A 110 13.30 26.75 -14.73
N SER A 111 12.12 27.23 -15.13
CA SER A 111 10.96 27.44 -14.25
C SER A 111 10.40 26.14 -13.63
N GLN A 112 10.67 24.97 -14.22
CA GLN A 112 10.17 23.69 -13.72
C GLN A 112 11.01 23.10 -12.57
N LYS A 113 12.23 23.60 -12.32
CA LYS A 113 13.14 23.02 -11.30
C LYS A 113 12.51 22.95 -9.91
N ARG A 114 11.82 24.02 -9.49
CA ARG A 114 11.13 24.06 -8.19
C ARG A 114 9.98 23.06 -8.13
N GLN A 115 9.22 22.94 -9.21
CA GLN A 115 8.08 22.03 -9.29
C GLN A 115 8.53 20.55 -9.27
N LEU A 116 9.63 20.24 -9.96
CA LEU A 116 10.25 18.92 -9.91
C LEU A 116 10.77 18.58 -8.51
N HIS A 117 11.40 19.54 -7.83
CA HIS A 117 11.82 19.37 -6.44
C HIS A 117 10.62 19.08 -5.51
N ASP A 118 9.53 19.82 -5.66
CA ASP A 118 8.32 19.61 -4.86
C ASP A 118 7.64 18.26 -5.15
N LEU A 119 7.75 17.76 -6.38
CA LEU A 119 7.29 16.41 -6.75
C LEU A 119 8.18 15.32 -6.16
N ARG A 120 9.52 15.43 -6.30
CA ARG A 120 10.48 14.50 -5.67
C ARG A 120 10.20 14.33 -4.19
N LYS A 121 10.11 15.46 -3.47
CA LYS A 121 9.80 15.48 -2.04
C LYS A 121 8.46 14.80 -1.70
N ALA A 122 7.47 14.90 -2.58
CA ALA A 122 6.19 14.22 -2.38
C ALA A 122 6.31 12.71 -2.57
N PHE A 123 6.97 12.27 -3.64
CA PHE A 123 7.20 10.85 -3.92
C PHE A 123 8.07 10.16 -2.86
N MET A 124 9.07 10.86 -2.30
CA MET A 124 9.86 10.35 -1.18
C MET A 124 9.00 9.97 0.04
N ARG A 125 7.84 10.60 0.22
CA ARG A 125 6.90 10.35 1.32
C ARG A 125 5.81 9.36 0.96
N MET A 126 5.76 8.91 -0.28
CA MET A 126 4.78 7.93 -0.77
C MET A 126 5.34 6.52 -0.61
N THR A 127 4.42 5.55 -0.55
CA THR A 127 4.79 4.13 -0.67
C THR A 127 5.25 3.84 -2.09
N VAL A 128 6.04 2.78 -2.27
CA VAL A 128 6.47 2.35 -3.62
C VAL A 128 5.25 2.05 -4.50
N SER A 129 4.21 1.43 -3.94
CA SER A 129 2.95 1.16 -4.63
C SER A 129 2.24 2.41 -5.13
N ASP A 130 2.18 3.47 -4.31
CA ASP A 130 1.53 4.72 -4.71
C ASP A 130 2.37 5.52 -5.73
N THR A 131 3.70 5.45 -5.63
CA THR A 131 4.61 6.00 -6.62
C THR A 131 4.37 5.33 -7.97
N ILE A 132 4.45 3.99 -8.05
CA ILE A 132 4.26 3.25 -9.31
C ILE A 132 2.90 3.55 -9.95
N LYS A 133 1.80 3.55 -9.16
CA LYS A 133 0.47 3.91 -9.67
C LYS A 133 0.36 5.34 -10.22
N SER A 134 1.19 6.26 -9.73
CA SER A 134 1.19 7.64 -10.23
C SER A 134 1.81 7.78 -11.63
N PHE A 135 2.50 6.73 -12.10
CA PHE A 135 3.19 6.66 -13.39
C PHE A 135 2.69 5.48 -14.26
N GLU A 136 1.48 4.97 -13.99
CA GLU A 136 0.90 3.85 -14.74
C GLU A 136 0.80 4.12 -16.26
N ASP A 137 0.73 5.39 -16.66
CA ASP A 137 0.66 5.82 -18.06
C ASP A 137 1.99 5.68 -18.83
N VAL A 138 3.12 5.56 -18.14
CA VAL A 138 4.46 5.46 -18.76
C VAL A 138 5.18 4.15 -18.42
N LEU A 139 4.53 3.27 -17.66
CA LEU A 139 5.16 2.06 -17.13
C LEU A 139 5.18 0.95 -18.19
N PRO A 140 6.33 0.29 -18.46
CA PRO A 140 6.37 -0.90 -19.29
C PRO A 140 5.50 -2.02 -18.70
N GLU A 141 4.74 -2.72 -19.55
CA GLU A 141 3.88 -3.83 -19.13
C GLU A 141 4.68 -4.91 -18.36
N LYS A 142 5.91 -5.20 -18.81
CA LYS A 142 6.80 -6.14 -18.12
C LYS A 142 7.19 -5.67 -16.71
N ALA A 143 7.41 -4.37 -16.52
CA ALA A 143 7.72 -3.82 -15.20
C ALA A 143 6.50 -3.88 -14.27
N LEU A 144 5.30 -3.65 -14.81
CA LEU A 144 4.05 -3.81 -14.06
C LEU A 144 3.84 -5.27 -13.64
N GLN A 145 4.07 -6.22 -14.54
CA GLN A 145 3.97 -7.64 -14.22
C GLN A 145 4.97 -8.03 -13.14
N TYR A 146 6.24 -7.65 -13.27
CA TYR A 146 7.25 -7.94 -12.27
C TYR A 146 6.89 -7.33 -10.90
N PHE A 147 6.35 -6.11 -10.89
CA PHE A 147 5.86 -5.49 -9.66
C PHE A 147 4.74 -6.30 -9.01
N GLN A 148 3.81 -6.87 -9.80
CA GLN A 148 2.77 -7.76 -9.28
C GLN A 148 3.35 -9.06 -8.73
N ASP A 149 4.31 -9.66 -9.43
CA ASP A 149 4.98 -10.90 -8.99
C ASP A 149 5.76 -10.67 -7.69
N LEU A 150 6.50 -9.55 -7.60
CA LEU A 150 7.20 -9.12 -6.38
C LEU A 150 6.23 -8.97 -5.21
N ARG A 151 5.08 -8.33 -5.43
CA ARG A 151 4.04 -8.21 -4.41
C ARG A 151 3.52 -9.56 -3.93
N GLN A 152 3.25 -10.48 -4.86
CA GLN A 152 2.71 -11.80 -4.55
C GLN A 152 3.74 -12.69 -3.84
N GLY A 153 5.03 -12.56 -4.17
CA GLY A 153 6.13 -13.26 -3.49
C GLY A 153 6.34 -12.79 -2.04
N LEU A 154 5.96 -11.55 -1.73
CA LEU A 154 5.98 -10.99 -0.38
C LEU A 154 4.68 -11.34 0.34
N VAL A 155 4.57 -12.59 0.78
CA VAL A 155 3.48 -13.05 1.62
C VAL A 155 3.45 -12.20 2.91
N PRO A 156 2.30 -11.60 3.29
CA PRO A 156 2.19 -10.84 4.52
C PRO A 156 2.58 -11.73 5.69
N GLN A 157 3.63 -11.38 6.41
CA GLN A 157 3.89 -11.99 7.71
C GLN A 157 2.78 -11.52 8.65
N PRO A 158 2.10 -12.42 9.38
CA PRO A 158 1.17 -11.98 10.41
C PRO A 158 1.91 -11.03 11.34
N PRO A 159 1.26 -9.96 11.85
CA PRO A 159 1.91 -9.04 12.78
C PRO A 159 2.48 -9.92 13.89
N GLN A 160 3.82 -9.96 13.98
CA GLN A 160 4.45 -10.71 15.04
C GLN A 160 3.92 -10.08 16.31
N THR A 161 3.08 -10.82 17.04
CA THR A 161 2.70 -10.51 18.40
C THR A 161 3.98 -10.59 19.18
N SER A 162 4.75 -9.51 19.14
CA SER A 162 5.90 -9.30 20.00
C SER A 162 5.39 -9.57 21.41
N ALA A 163 6.08 -10.50 22.06
CA ALA A 163 5.63 -11.18 23.24
C ALA A 163 5.26 -10.20 24.36
N LEU A 164 3.97 -9.89 24.47
CA LEU A 164 3.31 -9.72 25.76
C LEU A 164 2.79 -11.09 26.19
N THR A 165 3.71 -12.04 26.34
CA THR A 165 3.52 -13.16 27.26
C THR A 165 3.74 -12.69 28.70
N SER A 166 3.10 -11.59 29.09
CA SER A 166 2.66 -11.50 30.48
C SER A 166 1.46 -12.41 30.56
N LYS A 167 1.62 -13.54 31.25
CA LYS A 167 0.55 -14.48 31.59
C LYS A 167 -0.51 -13.74 32.41
N CYS A 168 -1.41 -13.01 31.77
CA CYS A 168 -2.73 -12.78 32.33
C CYS A 168 -3.58 -13.96 31.89
N GLU A 169 -3.53 -15.05 32.66
CA GLU A 169 -4.64 -15.99 32.72
C GLU A 169 -5.85 -15.21 33.25
N LEU A 170 -6.54 -14.50 32.35
CA LEU A 170 -7.88 -14.03 32.63
C LEU A 170 -8.73 -15.29 32.78
N THR A 171 -9.26 -15.49 33.98
CA THR A 171 -10.18 -16.60 34.19
C THR A 171 -11.40 -16.39 33.29
N LEU A 172 -12.09 -17.48 32.93
CA LEU A 172 -13.35 -17.39 32.16
C LEU A 172 -14.33 -16.37 32.78
N LYS A 173 -14.27 -16.21 34.11
CA LYS A 173 -15.10 -15.28 34.87
C LYS A 173 -14.74 -13.81 34.59
N ASP A 174 -13.45 -13.49 34.47
CA ASP A 174 -12.98 -12.13 34.19
C ASP A 174 -13.24 -11.75 32.73
N ALA A 175 -13.10 -12.72 31.81
CA ALA A 175 -13.47 -12.52 30.41
C ALA A 175 -14.98 -12.22 30.24
N LEU A 176 -15.84 -12.91 31.00
CA LEU A 176 -17.29 -12.68 30.99
C LEU A 176 -17.69 -11.35 31.63
N ALA A 177 -16.90 -10.80 32.56
CA ALA A 177 -17.14 -9.50 33.18
C ALA A 177 -16.88 -8.33 32.21
N LEU A 178 -15.88 -8.48 31.32
CA LEU A 178 -15.55 -7.47 30.31
C LEU A 178 -16.54 -7.44 29.14
N TYR A 179 -17.21 -8.57 28.88
CA TYR A 179 -18.21 -8.71 27.82
C TYR A 179 -19.56 -9.13 28.42
N PRO A 180 -20.28 -8.24 29.13
CA PRO A 180 -21.59 -8.58 29.67
C PRO A 180 -22.51 -8.97 28.51
N PHE A 181 -23.11 -10.17 28.61
CA PHE A 181 -24.06 -10.68 27.63
C PHE A 181 -25.12 -9.61 27.33
N PRO A 182 -25.40 -9.29 26.06
CA PRO A 182 -26.50 -8.39 25.73
C PRO A 182 -27.78 -9.01 26.31
N ARG A 183 -28.48 -8.26 27.18
CA ARG A 183 -29.78 -8.67 27.71
C ARG A 183 -30.77 -8.75 26.55
N THR A 184 -30.83 -9.88 25.87
CA THR A 184 -31.91 -10.19 24.96
C THR A 184 -33.16 -10.31 25.82
N LYS A 185 -34.10 -9.38 25.64
CA LYS A 185 -35.45 -9.55 26.17
C LYS A 185 -36.04 -10.74 25.45
N LEU A 186 -36.09 -11.90 26.11
CA LEU A 186 -36.86 -13.04 25.63
C LEU A 186 -38.31 -12.55 25.51
N ALA A 187 -38.79 -12.44 24.28
CA ALA A 187 -40.19 -12.19 24.02
C ALA A 187 -40.97 -13.42 24.52
N THR A 188 -41.68 -13.24 25.63
CA THR A 188 -42.68 -14.19 26.13
C THR A 188 -43.82 -14.25 25.12
N TRP A 189 -43.72 -15.16 24.15
CA TRP A 189 -44.87 -15.61 23.39
C TRP A 189 -45.57 -16.69 24.22
N ILE A 190 -46.44 -16.22 25.11
CA ILE A 190 -47.54 -17.02 25.65
C ILE A 190 -48.75 -16.65 24.78
N LEU A 191 -49.20 -17.60 23.96
CA LEU A 191 -50.59 -18.07 23.84
C LEU A 191 -50.65 -19.17 22.77
#